data_AF-A0A328AMQ5-F1
#
_entry.id   AF-A0A328AMQ5-F1
#
_cell.length_a   1.000
_cell.length_b   1.000
_cell.length_c   1.000
_cell.angle_alpha   90.00
_cell.angle_beta   90.00
_cell.angle_gamma   90.00
#
_symmetry.space_group_name_H-M   'P 1'
#
loop_
_entity.id
_entity.type
_entity.pdbx_description
1 polymer ?
#
loop_
_entity_poly.entity_id
_entity_poly.type
_entity_poly.pdbx_seq_one_letter_code
_entity_poly.pdbx_strand_id
1 'polypeptide(L)'
;MLPPPAVTRYEPADEGFLMSARVRKLIGMVGILAFLTAYVAVVATLGDRIPKHWAFQVIYFGLAGVLWGVPLLPLISWMNRGR
;
A
#
# COMPACT_ATOMS: atom_id res chain seq x y z
N MET A 1 42.70 -39.07 10.45
CA MET A 1 42.14 -37.75 10.78
C MET A 1 41.20 -37.34 9.67
N LEU A 2 39.88 -37.41 9.87
CA LEU A 2 38.94 -36.80 8.91
C LEU A 2 39.08 -35.28 8.97
N PRO A 3 38.97 -34.56 7.83
CA PRO A 3 38.80 -33.12 7.87
C PRO A 3 37.54 -32.79 8.68
N PRO A 4 37.56 -31.73 9.51
CA PRO A 4 36.37 -31.28 10.22
C PRO A 4 35.24 -30.99 9.21
N PRO A 5 33.96 -31.29 9.53
CA PRO A 5 32.85 -30.92 8.67
C PRO A 5 32.95 -29.42 8.43
N ALA A 6 32.92 -29.01 7.16
CA ALA A 6 32.93 -27.61 6.78
C ALA A 6 31.81 -26.93 7.55
N VAL A 7 32.17 -26.15 8.57
CA VAL A 7 31.25 -25.24 9.24
C VAL A 7 30.71 -24.38 8.11
N THR A 8 29.45 -24.58 7.77
CA THR A 8 28.74 -23.75 6.80
C THR A 8 28.81 -22.35 7.38
N ARG A 9 29.75 -21.53 6.88
CA ARG A 9 29.80 -20.11 7.23
C ARG A 9 28.44 -19.58 6.85
N TYR A 10 27.64 -19.23 7.85
CA TYR A 10 26.48 -18.40 7.64
C TYR A 10 27.05 -17.02 7.28
N GLU A 11 27.25 -16.79 5.99
CA GLU A 11 27.72 -15.52 5.47
C GLU A 11 26.56 -14.53 5.62
N PRO A 12 26.70 -13.41 6.36
CA PRO A 12 25.60 -12.50 6.71
C PRO A 12 25.15 -11.64 5.52
N ALA A 13 25.06 -12.22 4.32
CA ALA A 13 24.66 -11.54 3.10
C ALA A 13 23.17 -11.11 3.12
N ASP A 14 22.40 -11.50 4.14
CA ASP A 14 20.95 -11.48 4.10
C ASP A 14 20.32 -10.40 5.00
N GLU A 15 21.00 -9.95 6.06
CA GLU A 15 20.39 -9.10 7.09
C GLU A 15 20.05 -7.69 6.58
N GLY A 16 20.96 -7.07 5.81
CA GLY A 16 20.77 -5.73 5.25
C GLY A 16 19.66 -5.66 4.20
N PHE A 17 19.54 -6.68 3.34
CA PHE A 17 18.49 -6.74 2.32
C PHE A 17 17.10 -6.94 2.92
N LEU A 18 16.98 -7.80 3.95
CA LEU A 18 15.72 -8.05 4.64
C LEU A 18 15.15 -6.80 5.32
N MET A 19 16.01 -5.92 5.86
CA MET A 19 15.56 -4.66 6.48
C MET A 19 14.99 -3.68 5.45
N SER A 20 15.64 -3.55 4.28
CA SER A 20 15.16 -2.65 3.21
C SER A 20 13.76 -3.04 2.70
N ALA A 21 13.49 -4.35 2.60
CA ALA A 21 12.19 -4.87 2.18
C ALA A 21 11.08 -4.58 3.20
N ARG A 22 11.37 -4.69 4.51
CA ARG A 22 10.41 -4.40 5.58
C ARG A 22 10.05 -2.91 5.63
N VAL A 23 11.04 -2.02 5.53
CA VAL A 23 10.83 -0.55 5.53
C VAL A 23 9.96 -0.14 4.34
N ARG A 24 10.20 -0.69 3.15
CA ARG A 24 9.40 -0.40 1.96
C ARG A 24 7.93 -0.83 2.13
N LYS A 25 7.70 -1.94 2.84
CA LYS A 25 6.36 -2.42 3.19
C LYS A 25 5.65 -1.52 4.20
N LEU A 26 6.37 -1.01 5.21
CA LEU A 26 5.83 -0.05 6.18
C LEU A 26 5.46 1.28 5.53
N ILE A 27 6.33 1.84 4.68
CA ILE A 27 6.05 3.09 3.95
C ILE A 27 4.83 2.92 3.04
N GLY A 28 4.74 1.79 2.33
CA GLY A 28 3.58 1.48 1.50
C GLY A 28 2.29 1.45 2.34
N MET A 29 2.30 0.79 3.49
CA MET A 29 1.13 0.67 4.37
C MET A 29 0.71 2.02 4.95
N VAL A 30 1.65 2.81 5.47
CA VAL A 30 1.39 4.16 6.00
C VAL A 30 0.89 5.08 4.89
N GLY A 31 1.47 4.99 3.69
CA GLY A 31 1.04 5.74 2.52
C GLY A 31 -0.41 5.42 2.10
N ILE A 32 -0.80 4.14 2.10
CA ILE A 32 -2.20 3.74 1.85
C ILE A 32 -3.13 4.37 2.89
N LEU A 33 -2.79 4.26 4.18
CA LEU A 33 -3.63 4.79 5.26
C LEU A 33 -3.79 6.31 5.15
N ALA A 34 -2.69 7.04 4.98
CA ALA A 34 -2.73 8.49 4.82
C ALA A 34 -3.56 8.92 3.60
N PHE A 35 -3.39 8.23 2.47
CA PHE A 35 -4.19 8.44 1.28
C PHE A 35 -5.68 8.18 1.53
N LEU A 36 -6.01 7.05 2.15
CA LEU A 36 -7.40 6.67 2.43
C LEU A 36 -8.07 7.69 3.35
N THR A 37 -7.36 8.16 4.38
CA THR A 37 -7.85 9.19 5.30
C THR A 37 -8.14 10.49 4.56
N ALA A 38 -7.20 10.98 3.74
CA ALA A 38 -7.40 12.18 2.94
C ALA A 38 -8.54 12.01 1.93
N TYR A 39 -8.61 10.86 1.26
CA TYR A 39 -9.64 10.54 0.29
C TYR A 39 -11.04 10.56 0.91
N VAL A 40 -11.23 9.88 2.05
CA VAL A 40 -12.51 9.85 2.76
C VAL A 40 -12.91 11.24 3.22
N ALA A 41 -11.98 12.06 3.72
CA ALA A 41 -12.27 13.44 4.10
C ALA A 41 -12.75 14.28 2.90
N VAL A 42 -12.11 14.15 1.73
CA VAL A 42 -12.54 14.82 0.50
C VAL A 42 -13.93 14.32 0.05
N VAL A 43 -14.15 13.01 0.06
CA VAL A 43 -15.43 12.41 -0.36
C VAL A 43 -16.58 12.81 0.58
N ALA A 44 -16.34 12.83 1.89
CA ALA A 44 -17.34 13.27 2.86
C ALA A 44 -17.72 14.74 2.65
N THR A 45 -16.71 15.61 2.51
CA THR A 45 -16.94 17.06 2.34
C THR A 45 -17.57 17.42 1.00
N LEU A 46 -17.26 16.70 -0.09
CA LEU A 46 -17.94 16.88 -1.38
C LEU A 46 -19.37 16.34 -1.35
N GLY A 47 -19.62 15.25 -0.63
CA GLY A 47 -20.93 14.62 -0.55
C GLY A 47 -22.00 15.58 -0.02
N ASP A 48 -21.65 16.40 0.98
CA ASP A 48 -22.55 17.41 1.55
C ASP A 48 -22.95 18.51 0.56
N ARG A 49 -22.18 18.69 -0.53
CA ARG A 49 -22.46 19.71 -1.56
C ARG A 49 -23.27 19.20 -2.75
N ILE A 50 -23.61 17.91 -2.77
CA ILE A 50 -24.32 17.31 -3.91
C ILE A 50 -25.83 17.56 -3.79
N PRO A 51 -26.51 17.89 -4.91
CA PRO A 51 -27.96 18.03 -4.92
C PRO A 51 -28.66 16.80 -4.34
N LYS A 52 -29.76 17.01 -3.60
CA LYS A 52 -30.59 15.94 -2.99
C LYS A 52 -31.43 15.19 -4.04
N HIS A 53 -30.82 14.83 -5.16
CA HIS A 53 -31.43 14.07 -6.22
C HIS A 53 -30.75 12.70 -6.31
N TRP A 54 -31.56 11.64 -6.25
CA TRP A 54 -31.10 10.26 -6.12
C TRP A 54 -30.06 9.85 -7.18
N ALA A 55 -30.24 10.25 -8.44
CA ALA A 55 -29.31 9.90 -9.52
C ALA A 55 -27.89 10.46 -9.28
N PHE A 56 -27.76 11.69 -8.76
CA PHE A 56 -26.47 12.29 -8.48
C PHE A 56 -25.78 11.61 -7.29
N GLN A 57 -26.55 11.22 -6.28
CA GLN A 57 -26.02 10.45 -5.15
C GLN A 57 -25.51 9.09 -5.60
N VAL A 58 -26.26 8.37 -6.45
CA VAL A 58 -25.83 7.06 -6.99
C VAL A 58 -24.55 7.19 -7.80
N ILE A 59 -24.46 8.17 -8.71
CA ILE A 59 -23.25 8.39 -9.51
C ILE A 59 -22.08 8.76 -8.61
N TYR A 60 -22.29 9.68 -7.67
CA TYR A 60 -21.24 10.14 -6.79
C TYR A 60 -20.69 9.04 -5.89
N PHE A 61 -21.56 8.34 -5.16
CA PHE A 61 -21.12 7.27 -4.27
C PHE A 61 -20.60 6.06 -5.05
N GLY A 62 -21.14 5.79 -6.25
CA GLY A 62 -20.61 4.77 -7.16
C GLY A 62 -19.19 5.09 -7.61
N LEU A 63 -18.94 6.31 -8.09
CA LEU A 63 -17.60 6.76 -8.47
C LEU A 63 -16.66 6.81 -7.27
N ALA A 64 -17.10 7.36 -6.13
CA ALA A 64 -16.31 7.41 -4.91
C ALA A 64 -15.93 6.00 -4.40
N GLY A 65 -16.81 5.01 -4.60
CA GLY A 65 -16.55 3.61 -4.26
C GLY A 65 -15.61 2.88 -5.23
N VAL A 66 -15.39 3.40 -6.45
CA VAL A 66 -14.55 2.74 -7.47
C VAL A 66 -13.21 3.47 -7.68
N LEU A 67 -13.20 4.81 -7.63
CA LEU A 67 -12.01 5.63 -7.92
C LEU A 67 -10.86 5.38 -6.94
N TRP A 68 -11.16 5.03 -5.68
CA TRP A 68 -10.13 4.83 -4.65
C TRP A 68 -9.18 3.67 -4.96
N GLY A 69 -9.59 2.70 -5.79
CA GLY A 69 -8.76 1.55 -6.17
C GLY A 69 -7.63 1.90 -7.14
N VAL A 70 -7.78 2.98 -7.93
CA VAL A 70 -6.78 3.42 -8.92
C VAL A 70 -5.40 3.69 -8.27
N PRO A 71 -5.29 4.47 -7.18
CA PRO A 71 -4.01 4.69 -6.50
C PRO A 71 -3.47 3.48 -5.74
N LEU A 72 -4.30 2.46 -5.47
CA LEU A 72 -3.85 1.23 -4.80
C LEU A 72 -2.94 0.38 -5.71
N LEU A 73 -3.26 0.31 -7.01
CA LEU A 73 -2.52 -0.48 -8.00
C LEU A 73 -1.03 -0.10 -8.12
N PRO A 74 -0.64 1.17 -8.35
CA PRO A 74 0.77 1.56 -8.45
C PRO A 74 1.51 1.35 -7.13
N LEU A 75 0.86 1.60 -5.99
CA LEU A 75 1.47 1.49 -4.67
C LEU A 75 1.78 0.03 -4.29
N ILE A 76 0.84 -0.89 -4.58
CA ILE A 76 1.07 -2.34 -4.42
C ILE A 76 2.16 -2.81 -5.40
N SER A 77 2.16 -2.31 -6.65
CA SER A 77 3.21 -2.68 -7.62
C SER A 77 4.60 -2.24 -7.17
N TRP A 78 4.71 -1.06 -6.55
CA TRP A 78 5.95 -0.55 -5.97
C TRP A 78 6.41 -1.40 -4.78
N MET A 79 5.48 -1.82 -3.90
CA MET A 79 5.78 -2.75 -2.81
C MET A 79 6.28 -4.11 -3.35
N ASN A 80 5.77 -4.58 -4.49
CA ASN A 80 6.16 -5.84 -5.12
C ASN A 80 7.42 -5.78 -6.01
N ARG A 81 7.92 -4.60 -6.41
CA ARG A 81 9.05 -4.44 -7.35
C ARG A 81 10.43 -4.55 -6.70
N GLY A 82 10.62 -5.42 -5.71
CA GLY A 82 11.89 -5.51 -4.96
C GLY A 82 12.01 -6.79 -4.18
N ARG A 83 11.37 -7.82 -4.75
CA ARG A 83 11.44 -9.22 -4.41
C ARG A 83 11.99 -9.90 -5.64
#